data_AF-A0A356F573-F1
#
_entry.id   AF-A0A356F573-F1
#
_cell.length_a   1.000
_cell.length_b   1.000
_cell.length_c   1.000
_cell.angle_alpha   90.00
_cell.angle_beta   90.00
_cell.angle_gamma   90.00
#
_symmetry.space_group_name_H-M   'P 1'
#
loop_
_entity.id
_entity.type
_entity.pdbx_description
1 polymer ?
#
loop_
_entity_poly.entity_id
_entity_poly.type
_entity_poly.pdbx_seq_one_letter_code
_entity_poly.pdbx_strand_id
1 'polypeptide(L)'
;MELYLLIALIFIYLITAAMVNKNVVHRIWTLAFIAAFVVTAIAIGFLRVTNQDVMMSADNLNWYYLLYIFGSMSVVLGVINLWMYRRPLWQILRNDNEADNKE
;
A
#
# COMPACT_ATOMS: atom_id res chain seq x y z
N MET A 1 -14.05 7.38 11.42
CA MET A 1 -13.15 8.53 11.14
C MET A 1 -12.17 8.22 9.99
N GLU A 2 -11.59 7.03 9.97
CA GLU A 2 -10.66 6.48 8.96
C GLU A 2 -11.23 6.39 7.53
N LEU A 3 -12.52 6.11 7.39
CA LEU A 3 -13.18 6.03 6.08
C LEU A 3 -13.09 7.37 5.33
N TYR A 4 -13.14 8.50 6.06
CA TYR A 4 -12.92 9.83 5.47
C TYR A 4 -11.48 10.03 5.00
N LEU A 5 -10.48 9.51 5.73
CA LEU A 5 -9.08 9.55 5.31
C LEU A 5 -8.86 8.70 4.05
N LEU A 6 -9.48 7.51 3.98
CA LEU A 6 -9.40 6.65 2.80
C LEU A 6 -10.07 7.29 1.57
N ILE A 7 -11.26 7.88 1.74
CA ILE A 7 -11.94 8.61 0.66
C ILE A 7 -11.12 9.83 0.23
N ALA A 8 -10.57 10.59 1.17
CA ALA A 8 -9.71 11.73 0.87
C ALA A 8 -8.46 11.30 0.08
N LEU A 9 -7.85 10.16 0.42
CA LEU A 9 -6.72 9.60 -0.31
C LEU A 9 -7.08 9.32 -1.78
N ILE A 10 -8.24 8.72 -2.03
CA ILE A 10 -8.75 8.45 -3.39
C ILE A 10 -9.00 9.76 -4.13
N PHE A 11 -9.56 10.77 -3.47
CA PHE A 11 -9.77 12.09 -4.07
C PHE A 11 -8.45 12.77 -4.44
N ILE A 12 -7.45 12.72 -3.56
CA ILE A 12 -6.10 13.26 -3.83
C ILE A 12 -5.46 12.49 -5.00
N TYR A 13 -5.67 11.17 -5.08
CA TYR A 13 -5.24 10.38 -6.25
C TYR A 13 -5.86 10.89 -7.54
N LEU A 14 -7.18 11.12 -7.58
CA LEU A 14 -7.86 11.63 -8.77
C LEU A 14 -7.36 13.03 -9.17
N ILE A 15 -7.15 13.92 -8.19
CA ILE A 15 -6.63 15.28 -8.44
C ILE A 15 -5.20 15.21 -8.98
N THR A 16 -4.33 14.44 -8.33
CA THR A 16 -2.93 14.30 -8.77
C THR A 16 -2.83 13.60 -10.13
N ALA A 17 -3.68 12.62 -10.41
CA ALA A 17 -3.74 11.96 -11.71
C ALA A 17 -4.19 12.92 -12.84
N ALA A 18 -5.02 13.93 -12.54
CA ALA A 18 -5.47 14.92 -13.51
C ALA A 18 -4.48 16.08 -13.73
N MET A 19 -3.83 16.56 -12.66
CA MET A 19 -2.98 17.75 -12.72
C MET A 19 -1.49 17.45 -12.95
N VAL A 20 -1.02 16.26 -12.57
CA VAL A 20 0.42 15.94 -12.54
C VAL A 20 0.78 14.97 -13.66
N ASN A 21 2.00 15.10 -14.20
CA ASN A 21 2.54 14.19 -15.20
C ASN A 21 2.53 12.74 -14.68
N LYS A 22 2.06 11.80 -15.50
CA LYS A 22 1.94 10.37 -15.17
C LYS A 22 3.20 9.80 -14.52
N ASN A 23 4.39 10.17 -14.99
CA ASN A 23 5.64 9.64 -14.44
C ASN A 23 5.87 10.07 -12.98
N VAL A 24 5.49 11.30 -12.64
CA VAL A 24 5.60 11.84 -11.27
C VAL A 24 4.53 11.25 -10.37
N VAL A 25 3.31 11.06 -10.87
CA VAL A 25 2.23 10.35 -10.16
C VAL A 25 2.68 8.94 -9.78
N HIS A 26 3.23 8.18 -10.73
CA HIS A 26 3.71 6.82 -10.43
C HIS A 26 4.76 6.83 -9.33
N ARG A 27 5.77 7.70 -9.45
CA ARG A 27 6.85 7.76 -8.47
C ARG A 27 6.37 8.13 -7.06
N ILE A 28 5.47 9.11 -6.93
CA ILE A 28 4.93 9.56 -5.63
C ILE A 28 4.10 8.45 -4.99
N TRP A 29 3.17 7.86 -5.74
CA TRP A 29 2.25 6.86 -5.21
C TRP A 29 2.93 5.51 -4.90
N THR A 30 3.96 5.13 -5.64
CA THR A 30 4.79 3.96 -5.32
C THR A 30 5.64 4.21 -4.06
N LEU A 31 6.24 5.40 -3.92
CA LEU A 31 6.98 5.75 -2.70
C LEU A 31 6.09 5.80 -1.46
N ALA A 32 4.89 6.37 -1.58
CA ALA A 32 3.90 6.40 -0.50
C ALA A 32 3.50 4.98 -0.07
N PHE A 33 3.30 4.07 -1.03
CA PHE A 33 3.01 2.67 -0.75
C PHE A 33 4.15 1.98 -0.01
N ILE A 34 5.40 2.13 -0.49
CA ILE A 34 6.58 1.53 0.15
C ILE A 34 6.73 2.05 1.58
N ALA A 35 6.59 3.36 1.79
CA ALA A 35 6.68 3.95 3.13
C ALA A 35 5.61 3.39 4.08
N ALA A 36 4.34 3.35 3.63
CA ALA A 36 3.25 2.79 4.43
C ALA A 36 3.46 1.30 4.74
N PHE A 37 3.99 0.54 3.78
CA PHE A 37 4.29 -0.88 3.95
C PHE A 37 5.41 -1.12 4.97
N VAL A 38 6.50 -0.34 4.91
CA VAL A 38 7.61 -0.43 5.88
C VAL A 38 7.14 -0.12 7.30
N VAL A 39 6.35 0.94 7.48
CA VAL A 39 5.80 1.29 8.80
C VAL A 39 4.89 0.17 9.32
N THR A 40 4.07 -0.41 8.46
CA THR A 40 3.21 -1.56 8.82
C THR A 40 4.05 -2.77 9.23
N ALA A 41 5.10 -3.10 8.48
CA ALA A 41 6.00 -4.21 8.79
C ALA A 41 6.72 -4.02 10.14
N ILE A 42 7.17 -2.78 10.43
CA ILE A 42 7.76 -2.42 11.72
C ILE A 42 6.74 -2.61 12.85
N ALA A 43 5.51 -2.10 12.68
CA ALA A 43 4.45 -2.26 13.67
C ALA A 43 4.15 -3.75 13.95
N ILE A 44 4.09 -4.60 12.92
CA ILE A 44 3.94 -6.06 13.07
C ILE A 44 5.14 -6.64 13.83
N GLY A 45 6.36 -6.23 13.47
CA GLY A 45 7.59 -6.71 14.12
C GLY A 45 7.62 -6.40 15.62
N PHE A 46 7.28 -5.16 16.01
CA PHE A 46 7.15 -4.77 17.41
C PHE A 46 6.05 -5.56 18.11
N LEU A 47 4.83 -5.61 17.55
CA LEU A 47 3.74 -6.38 18.14
C LEU A 47 4.09 -7.86 18.32
N ARG A 48 4.82 -8.46 17.38
CA ARG A 48 5.26 -9.84 17.48
C ARG A 48 6.27 -10.07 18.61
N VAL A 49 7.18 -9.13 18.81
CA VAL A 49 8.22 -9.19 19.86
C VAL A 49 7.64 -8.90 21.25
N THR A 50 6.64 -8.02 21.38
CA THR A 50 6.06 -7.62 22.68
C THR A 50 4.95 -8.55 23.20
N ASN A 51 4.64 -9.67 22.53
CA ASN A 51 3.60 -10.65 22.92
C ASN A 51 3.86 -11.40 24.26
N GLN A 52 4.75 -10.92 25.14
CA GLN A 52 5.09 -11.64 26.38
C GLN A 52 4.28 -11.28 27.62
N ASP A 53 3.37 -10.29 27.62
CA ASP A 53 2.58 -9.99 28.82
C ASP A 53 1.08 -9.79 28.56
N VAL A 54 0.28 -10.55 29.32
CA VAL A 54 -1.20 -10.65 29.30
C VAL A 54 -1.89 -9.35 29.76
N MET A 55 -1.12 -8.32 30.12
CA MET A 55 -1.61 -7.00 30.46
C MET A 55 -1.14 -6.03 29.37
N MET A 56 -2.05 -5.67 28.47
CA MET A 56 -1.78 -4.80 27.32
C MET A 56 -1.35 -3.40 27.80
N SER A 57 -0.04 -3.17 27.91
CA SER A 57 0.54 -1.86 28.21
C SER A 57 0.05 -0.82 27.20
N ALA A 58 -0.18 0.43 27.63
CA ALA A 58 -0.64 1.53 26.79
C ALA A 58 0.22 1.75 25.52
N ASP A 59 1.50 1.35 25.58
CA ASP A 59 2.44 1.41 24.46
C ASP A 59 2.09 0.41 23.34
N ASN A 60 1.62 -0.79 23.68
CA ASN A 60 1.14 -1.77 22.69
C ASN A 60 -0.13 -1.27 22.00
N LEU A 61 -1.00 -0.56 22.72
CA LEU A 61 -2.24 -0.01 22.14
C LEU A 61 -1.94 1.02 21.04
N ASN A 62 -0.91 1.85 21.21
CA ASN A 62 -0.46 2.79 20.18
C ASN A 62 0.03 2.06 18.93
N TRP A 63 0.80 0.98 19.09
CA TRP A 63 1.25 0.16 17.97
C TRP A 63 0.12 -0.53 17.21
N TYR A 64 -0.93 -0.98 17.90
CA TYR A 64 -2.13 -1.51 17.24
C TYR A 64 -2.87 -0.43 16.45
N TYR A 65 -3.02 0.79 16.99
CA TYR A 65 -3.60 1.90 16.23
C TYR A 65 -2.78 2.25 14.99
N LEU A 66 -1.45 2.24 15.12
CA LEU A 66 -0.53 2.51 14.03
C LEU A 66 -0.62 1.43 12.96
N LEU A 67 -0.64 0.16 13.35
CA LEU A 67 -0.89 -0.98 12.46
C LEU A 67 -2.23 -0.85 11.73
N TYR A 68 -3.27 -0.45 12.45
CA TYR A 68 -4.61 -0.36 11.89
C TYR A 68 -4.73 0.77 10.86
N ILE A 69 -4.17 1.95 11.15
CA ILE A 69 -4.17 3.11 10.26
C ILE A 69 -3.23 2.90 9.06
N PHE A 70 -1.99 2.48 9.28
CA PHE A 70 -1.02 2.27 8.20
C PHE A 70 -1.29 0.98 7.41
N GLY A 71 -1.81 -0.06 8.05
CA GLY A 71 -2.23 -1.29 7.39
C GLY A 71 -3.40 -1.05 6.44
N SER A 72 -4.45 -0.36 6.88
CA SER A 72 -5.56 0.00 5.99
C SER A 72 -5.13 0.92 4.85
N MET A 73 -4.28 1.92 5.11
CA MET A 73 -3.69 2.76 4.06
C MET A 73 -2.81 1.96 3.09
N SER A 74 -1.99 1.02 3.58
CA SER A 74 -1.14 0.18 2.76
C SER A 74 -1.95 -0.67 1.79
N VAL A 75 -3.08 -1.23 2.23
CA VAL A 75 -4.00 -1.98 1.36
C VAL A 75 -4.56 -1.08 0.25
N VAL A 76 -5.06 0.11 0.58
CA VAL A 76 -5.62 1.03 -0.43
C VAL A 76 -4.56 1.54 -1.40
N LEU A 77 -3.39 1.92 -0.90
CA LEU A 77 -2.24 2.30 -1.72
C LEU A 77 -1.77 1.14 -2.61
N GLY A 78 -1.84 -0.09 -2.11
CA GLY A 78 -1.54 -1.31 -2.87
C GLY A 78 -2.53 -1.51 -4.03
N VAL A 79 -3.83 -1.35 -3.80
CA VAL A 79 -4.86 -1.42 -4.86
C VAL A 79 -4.65 -0.33 -5.92
N ILE A 80 -4.36 0.91 -5.50
CA ILE A 80 -4.06 2.01 -6.42
C ILE A 80 -2.82 1.72 -7.25
N ASN A 81 -1.74 1.21 -6.63
CA ASN A 81 -0.53 0.81 -7.34
C ASN A 81 -0.79 -0.34 -8.32
N LEU A 82 -1.53 -1.37 -7.91
CA LEU A 82 -1.88 -2.50 -8.78
C LEU A 82 -2.68 -2.03 -10.00
N TRP A 83 -3.63 -1.11 -9.79
CA TRP A 83 -4.41 -0.52 -10.87
C TRP A 83 -3.56 0.32 -11.82
N MET A 84 -2.61 1.08 -11.26
CA MET A 84 -1.69 1.91 -12.01
C MET A 84 -0.76 1.06 -12.91
N TYR A 85 -0.21 -0.02 -12.37
CA TYR A 85 0.66 -0.96 -13.09
C TYR A 85 -0.10 -2.08 -13.83
N ARG A 86 -1.43 -2.01 -13.95
CA ARG A 86 -2.25 -3.10 -14.53
C ARG A 86 -1.81 -3.54 -15.93
N ARG A 87 -1.40 -2.60 -16.79
CA ARG A 87 -0.97 -2.89 -18.17
C ARG A 87 0.35 -3.66 -18.21
N PRO A 88 1.45 -3.17 -17.58
CA PRO A 88 2.69 -3.93 -17.54
C PRO A 88 2.56 -5.26 -16.77
N LEU A 89 1.75 -5.32 -15.70
CA LEU A 89 1.51 -6.57 -14.99
C LEU A 89 0.82 -7.63 -15.86
N TRP A 90 -0.19 -7.23 -16.64
CA TRP A 90 -0.85 -8.15 -17.58
C TRP A 90 0.05 -8.56 -18.74
N GLN A 91 0.97 -7.69 -19.17
CA GLN A 91 1.97 -8.04 -20.18
C GLN A 91 2.96 -9.08 -19.66
N ILE A 92 3.46 -8.94 -18.43
CA ILE A 92 4.35 -9.94 -17.82
C ILE A 92 3.61 -11.27 -17.65
N LEU A 93 2.38 -11.23 -17.14
CA LEU A 93 1.57 -12.43 -16.90
C LEU A 93 1.13 -13.15 -18.19
N ARG A 94 1.07 -12.44 -19.32
CA ARG A 94 0.63 -12.97 -20.62
C ARG A 94 1.80 -13.25 -21.58
N ASN A 95 2.94 -12.60 -21.42
CA ASN A 95 4.13 -12.83 -22.26
C ASN A 95 4.71 -14.24 -22.09
N ASP A 96 4.45 -14.93 -20.97
CA ASP A 96 4.78 -16.35 -20.84
C ASP A 96 3.91 -17.27 -21.71
N ASN A 97 2.79 -16.78 -22.26
CA ASN A 97 1.91 -17.57 -23.13
C ASN A 97 2.15 -17.33 -24.64
N GLU A 98 3.07 -16.43 -25.02
CA GLU A 98 3.35 -16.12 -26.44
C GLU A 98 4.80 -16.48 -26.85
N ALA A 99 5.57 -17.13 -25.98
CA ALA A 99 6.91 -17.65 -26.27
C ALA A 99 6.94 -19.12 -26.75
N ASP A 100 5.78 -19.70 -27.07
CA ASP A 100 5.66 -21.08 -27.59
C ASP A 100 4.79 -21.15 -28.86
N ASN A 101 4.96 -20.18 -29.76
CA ASN A 101 4.28 -20.25 -31.07
C ASN A 101 4.99 -19.45 -32.18
N LYS A 102 6.28 -19.70 -32.35
CA LYS A 102 6.97 -19.48 -33.64
C LYS A 102 7.96 -20.62 -33.86
N GLU A 103 7.44 -21.67 -34.51
CA GLU A 103 8.21 -22.53 -35.41
C GLU A 103 9.02 -21.71 -36.42
#